data_AF-A0AAW2NJV3-F1
#
_entry.id   AF-A0AAW2NJV3-F1
#
_cell.length_a   1.000
_cell.length_b   1.000
_cell.length_c   1.000
_cell.angle_alpha   90.00
_cell.angle_beta   90.00
_cell.angle_gamma   90.00
#
_symmetry.space_group_name_H-M   'P 1'
#
loop_
_entity.id
_entity.type
_entity.pdbx_description
1 polymer ?
#
loop_
_entity_poly.entity_id
_entity_poly.type
_entity_poly.pdbx_seq_one_letter_code
_entity_poly.pdbx_strand_id
1 'polypeptide(L)'
;MGWTLQSDDKDVRRGIGKRGIVSYTHSRACHCLISKSNPEKTLSFFVLHVITRINYGQSVNISGLAGAVSLAGSGGGLWSVEGGNWQMAAGLINRSEVVLHLHEEIESISYLGDVYELNSTKGKSYNCQVAVVATPLDELNIIFDPAISIPPRKLQHTYATFVRGLLNPAYFGLDSLSDIPELVGTTETADVPFSSISILKQHEKDMTYKIFSCEPLADALLEDIFSVRVETIKINWAAYPHYQAPETYAPFILDGKHLYYVNAFENAASTMETSAVAAENIARLILSRLSQQVHYSSTNLKSFTSDSSKLHVEL
;
A
#
# COMPACT_ATOMS: atom_id res chain seq x y z
N MET A 1 -13.85 17.72 -10.45
CA MET A 1 -14.46 16.39 -10.65
C MET A 1 -14.01 15.52 -9.49
N GLY A 2 -14.88 15.32 -8.51
CA GLY A 2 -14.58 14.54 -7.31
C GLY A 2 -14.76 13.05 -7.59
N TRP A 3 -13.75 12.25 -7.30
CA TRP A 3 -13.82 10.80 -7.44
C TRP A 3 -14.57 10.23 -6.25
N THR A 4 -15.85 9.92 -6.49
CA THR A 4 -16.66 9.13 -5.56
C THR A 4 -16.22 7.68 -5.72
N LEU A 5 -15.82 7.05 -4.61
CA LEU A 5 -15.35 5.66 -4.54
C LEU A 5 -16.53 4.71 -4.80
N GLN A 6 -17.02 4.65 -6.04
CA GLN A 6 -18.24 3.93 -6.42
C GLN A 6 -17.96 2.43 -6.51
N SER A 7 -17.64 1.80 -5.37
CA SER A 7 -17.87 0.37 -5.20
C SER A 7 -19.38 0.19 -5.02
N ASP A 8 -20.00 -0.62 -5.87
CA ASP A 8 -21.44 -0.92 -5.84
C ASP A 8 -21.90 -1.69 -4.58
N ASP A 9 -21.01 -1.91 -3.62
CA ASP A 9 -21.32 -2.59 -2.38
C ASP A 9 -21.91 -1.61 -1.32
N LYS A 10 -23.21 -1.34 -1.45
CA LYS A 10 -23.99 -0.50 -0.52
C LYS A 10 -23.95 -1.02 0.92
N ASP A 11 -23.64 -2.30 1.14
CA ASP A 11 -23.59 -2.91 2.46
C ASP A 11 -22.28 -2.66 3.19
N VAL A 12 -21.14 -2.61 2.47
CA VAL A 12 -19.84 -2.21 3.05
C VAL A 12 -19.87 -0.76 3.53
N ARG A 13 -20.43 0.16 2.73
CA ARG A 13 -20.60 1.57 3.14
C ARG A 13 -21.55 1.72 4.35
N ARG A 14 -22.66 0.96 4.40
CA ARG A 14 -23.61 0.97 5.53
C ARG A 14 -23.02 0.37 6.82
N GLY A 15 -22.16 -0.64 6.70
CA GLY A 15 -21.45 -1.24 7.83
C GLY A 15 -20.37 -0.33 8.42
N ILE A 16 -19.51 0.23 7.55
CA ILE A 16 -18.43 1.15 7.92
C ILE A 16 -19.00 2.44 8.55
N GLY A 17 -20.10 2.97 8.00
CA GLY A 17 -20.74 4.18 8.50
C GLY A 17 -21.32 4.09 9.93
N LYS A 18 -21.62 2.89 10.44
CA LYS A 18 -22.21 2.71 11.78
C LYS A 18 -21.18 2.50 12.89
N ARG A 19 -19.96 2.04 12.60
CA ARG A 19 -18.89 1.78 13.60
C ARG A 19 -17.65 2.66 13.44
N GLY A 20 -17.54 3.41 12.33
CA GLY A 20 -16.35 4.21 12.01
C GLY A 20 -15.19 3.35 11.50
N ILE A 21 -14.43 3.87 10.54
CA ILE A 21 -13.34 3.14 9.86
C ILE A 21 -12.24 2.65 10.83
N VAL A 22 -11.99 3.42 11.90
CA VAL A 22 -11.02 3.10 12.96
C VAL A 22 -11.43 1.85 13.75
N SER A 23 -12.73 1.58 13.92
CA SER A 23 -13.17 0.37 14.62
C SER A 23 -12.79 -0.91 13.87
N TYR A 24 -12.74 -0.85 12.53
CA TYR A 24 -12.38 -1.98 11.68
C TYR A 24 -10.88 -2.30 11.72
N THR A 25 -10.02 -1.35 12.11
CA THR A 25 -8.58 -1.61 12.29
C THR A 25 -8.27 -2.24 13.65
N HIS A 26 -9.24 -2.25 14.57
CA HIS A 26 -9.14 -2.80 15.92
C HIS A 26 -9.76 -4.20 16.06
N SER A 27 -10.30 -4.75 14.98
CA SER A 27 -10.94 -6.07 14.94
C SER A 27 -10.40 -6.90 13.78
N ARG A 28 -10.44 -8.22 13.88
CA ARG A 28 -9.99 -9.13 12.80
C ARG A 28 -11.02 -9.21 11.69
N ALA A 29 -10.57 -9.40 10.44
CA ALA A 29 -11.44 -9.56 9.27
C ALA A 29 -12.45 -10.71 9.44
N CYS A 30 -12.02 -11.85 9.97
CA CYS A 30 -12.93 -12.98 10.26
C CYS A 30 -14.06 -12.62 11.24
N HIS A 31 -13.87 -11.66 12.14
CA HIS A 31 -14.91 -11.19 13.06
C HIS A 31 -15.82 -10.12 12.45
N CYS A 32 -15.26 -9.28 11.56
CA CYS A 32 -15.97 -8.16 10.95
C CYS A 32 -16.83 -8.57 9.74
N LEU A 33 -16.35 -9.52 8.95
CA LEU A 33 -16.89 -9.82 7.62
C LEU A 33 -17.69 -11.12 7.57
N ILE A 34 -17.63 -11.93 8.62
CA ILE A 34 -18.38 -13.19 8.71
C ILE A 34 -19.49 -13.02 9.75
N SER A 35 -20.74 -13.10 9.30
CA SER A 35 -21.92 -13.03 10.19
C SER A 35 -21.91 -14.18 11.20
N LYS A 36 -22.26 -13.88 12.46
CA LYS A 36 -22.16 -14.84 13.59
C LYS A 36 -23.16 -16.00 13.53
N SER A 37 -24.09 -16.07 12.56
CA SER A 37 -25.24 -16.98 12.64
C SER A 37 -25.71 -17.59 11.29
N ASN A 38 -24.89 -18.42 10.61
CA ASN A 38 -25.39 -19.36 9.57
C ASN A 38 -24.35 -20.44 9.16
N PRO A 39 -24.76 -21.59 8.58
CA PRO A 39 -23.85 -22.63 8.05
C PRO A 39 -23.11 -22.25 6.75
N GLU A 40 -23.44 -21.12 6.12
CA GLU A 40 -22.64 -20.47 5.05
C GLU A 40 -21.25 -20.02 5.52
N LYS A 41 -20.96 -20.12 6.82
CA LYS A 41 -19.67 -19.78 7.44
C LYS A 41 -18.47 -20.45 6.77
N THR A 42 -18.55 -21.72 6.39
CA THR A 42 -17.38 -22.44 5.85
C THR A 42 -17.00 -21.92 4.47
N LEU A 43 -17.99 -21.69 3.59
CA LEU A 43 -17.74 -21.18 2.25
C LEU A 43 -17.29 -19.72 2.29
N SER A 44 -17.96 -18.87 3.08
CA SER A 44 -17.57 -17.46 3.23
C SER A 44 -16.20 -17.31 3.88
N PHE A 45 -15.86 -18.16 4.85
CA PHE A 45 -14.53 -18.19 5.46
C PHE A 45 -13.46 -18.63 4.45
N PHE A 46 -13.73 -19.70 3.69
CA PHE A 46 -12.81 -20.21 2.67
C PHE A 46 -12.56 -19.17 1.57
N VAL A 47 -13.62 -18.58 1.03
CA VAL A 47 -13.54 -17.54 -0.01
C VAL A 47 -12.76 -16.32 0.51
N LEU A 48 -13.07 -15.85 1.72
CA LEU A 48 -12.34 -14.75 2.34
C LEU A 48 -10.85 -15.10 2.51
N HIS A 49 -10.54 -16.32 2.95
CA HIS A 49 -9.16 -16.76 3.14
C HIS A 49 -8.38 -16.79 1.83
N VAL A 50 -8.96 -17.34 0.76
CA VAL A 50 -8.33 -17.34 -0.57
C VAL A 50 -8.11 -15.91 -1.05
N ILE A 51 -9.10 -15.03 -0.91
CA ILE A 51 -9.00 -13.62 -1.33
C ILE A 51 -7.92 -12.87 -0.54
N THR A 52 -7.87 -13.01 0.79
CA THR A 52 -6.83 -12.34 1.61
C THR A 52 -5.44 -12.87 1.32
N ARG A 53 -5.32 -14.17 1.04
CA ARG A 53 -4.05 -14.80 0.68
C ARG A 53 -3.57 -14.35 -0.70
N ILE A 54 -4.47 -14.21 -1.69
CA ILE A 54 -4.14 -13.69 -3.02
C ILE A 54 -3.68 -12.24 -2.94
N ASN A 55 -4.43 -11.40 -2.23
CA ASN A 55 -4.21 -9.95 -2.27
C ASN A 55 -3.13 -9.47 -1.29
N TYR A 56 -3.01 -10.12 -0.12
CA TYR A 56 -2.09 -9.68 0.94
C TYR A 56 -1.08 -10.74 1.37
N GLY A 57 -1.11 -11.95 0.82
CA GLY A 57 -0.24 -13.05 1.27
C GLY A 57 -0.52 -13.50 2.70
N GLN A 58 -1.67 -13.13 3.27
CA GLN A 58 -1.97 -13.30 4.70
C GLN A 58 -3.33 -13.95 4.92
N SER A 59 -3.48 -14.62 6.07
CA SER A 59 -4.75 -15.23 6.48
C SER A 59 -5.83 -14.19 6.84
N VAL A 60 -7.04 -14.66 7.09
CA VAL A 60 -8.18 -13.84 7.55
C VAL A 60 -8.01 -13.21 8.95
N ASN A 61 -6.85 -13.39 9.58
CA ASN A 61 -6.50 -12.76 10.86
C ASN A 61 -6.02 -11.31 10.71
N ILE A 62 -5.83 -10.82 9.48
CA ILE A 62 -5.57 -9.41 9.18
C ILE A 62 -6.65 -8.50 9.79
N SER A 63 -6.32 -7.22 9.93
CA SER A 63 -7.27 -6.21 10.42
C SER A 63 -8.52 -6.17 9.54
N GLY A 64 -9.67 -5.85 10.13
CA GLY A 64 -10.95 -5.86 9.46
C GLY A 64 -11.04 -4.88 8.30
N LEU A 65 -10.31 -3.76 8.38
CA LEU A 65 -10.21 -2.81 7.27
C LEU A 65 -9.38 -3.38 6.13
N ALA A 66 -8.20 -3.95 6.41
CA ALA A 66 -7.39 -4.62 5.39
C ALA A 66 -8.16 -5.77 4.73
N GLY A 67 -8.92 -6.55 5.51
CA GLY A 67 -9.81 -7.59 4.98
C GLY A 67 -10.94 -7.05 4.10
N ALA A 68 -11.56 -5.93 4.49
CA ALA A 68 -12.61 -5.30 3.68
C ALA A 68 -12.04 -4.77 2.35
N VAL A 69 -10.85 -4.16 2.37
CA VAL A 69 -10.14 -3.72 1.17
C VAL A 69 -9.74 -4.92 0.30
N SER A 70 -9.28 -6.02 0.92
CA SER A 70 -9.00 -7.26 0.22
C SER A 70 -10.22 -7.78 -0.55
N LEU A 71 -11.39 -7.74 0.08
CA LEU A 71 -12.65 -8.18 -0.54
C LEU A 71 -13.07 -7.23 -1.66
N ALA A 72 -12.96 -5.91 -1.45
CA ALA A 72 -13.22 -4.92 -2.49
C ALA A 72 -12.33 -5.14 -3.73
N GLY A 73 -11.07 -5.52 -3.52
CA GLY A 73 -10.10 -5.90 -4.56
C GLY A 73 -10.38 -7.24 -5.25
N SER A 74 -11.52 -7.90 -4.98
CA SER A 74 -11.95 -9.14 -5.64
C SER A 74 -13.27 -9.01 -6.41
N GLY A 75 -13.88 -7.82 -6.41
CA GLY A 75 -15.13 -7.54 -7.13
C GLY A 75 -14.94 -7.34 -8.64
N GLY A 76 -16.02 -7.46 -9.41
CA GLY A 76 -16.01 -7.32 -10.88
C GLY A 76 -15.87 -5.88 -11.43
N GLY A 77 -15.47 -4.92 -10.60
CA GLY A 77 -15.38 -3.48 -10.95
C GLY A 77 -13.95 -2.93 -10.96
N LEU A 78 -12.95 -3.80 -11.08
CA LEU A 78 -11.54 -3.42 -11.07
C LEU A 78 -11.08 -3.03 -12.47
N TRP A 79 -10.22 -2.01 -12.52
CA TRP A 79 -9.70 -1.44 -13.76
C TRP A 79 -8.19 -1.44 -13.73
N SER A 80 -7.58 -1.50 -14.92
CA SER A 80 -6.15 -1.25 -15.10
C SER A 80 -5.96 -0.21 -16.19
N VAL A 81 -4.87 0.54 -16.11
CA VAL A 81 -4.53 1.49 -17.16
C VAL A 81 -4.10 0.72 -18.40
N GLU A 82 -4.69 1.02 -19.55
CA GLU A 82 -4.27 0.46 -20.83
C GLU A 82 -2.79 0.80 -21.07
N GLY A 83 -1.95 -0.22 -21.29
CA GLY A 83 -0.49 -0.09 -21.38
C GLY A 83 0.25 -0.15 -20.03
N GLY A 84 -0.47 -0.30 -18.92
CA GLY A 84 0.07 -0.62 -17.60
C GLY A 84 -0.04 0.51 -16.58
N ASN A 85 -0.24 0.13 -15.31
CA ASN A 85 -0.47 1.04 -14.18
C ASN A 85 0.73 1.98 -13.88
N TRP A 86 1.93 1.65 -14.34
CA TRP A 86 3.13 2.49 -14.21
C TRP A 86 2.94 3.90 -14.80
N GLN A 87 2.05 4.02 -15.80
CA GLN A 87 1.72 5.30 -16.43
C GLN A 87 1.11 6.32 -15.46
N MET A 88 0.51 5.88 -14.34
CA MET A 88 0.00 6.81 -13.34
C MET A 88 1.14 7.61 -12.70
N ALA A 89 2.18 6.91 -12.21
CA ALA A 89 3.35 7.56 -11.61
C ALA A 89 4.12 8.38 -12.65
N ALA A 90 4.37 7.81 -13.84
CA ALA A 90 5.07 8.52 -14.92
C ALA A 90 4.32 9.79 -15.37
N GLY A 91 2.99 9.70 -15.49
CA GLY A 91 2.14 10.83 -15.86
C GLY A 91 2.15 11.96 -14.82
N LEU A 92 2.16 11.61 -13.53
CA LEU A 92 2.26 12.60 -12.43
C LEU A 92 3.62 13.30 -12.44
N ILE A 93 4.71 12.53 -12.59
CA ILE A 93 6.07 13.08 -12.70
C ILE A 93 6.17 14.03 -13.90
N ASN A 94 5.69 13.61 -15.08
CA ASN A 94 5.79 14.43 -16.29
C ASN A 94 4.92 15.70 -16.27
N ARG A 95 3.87 15.73 -15.44
CA ARG A 95 2.99 16.90 -15.28
C ARG A 95 3.44 17.83 -14.16
N SER A 96 4.42 17.44 -13.37
CA SER A 96 4.93 18.23 -12.25
C SER A 96 6.30 18.80 -12.57
N GLU A 97 6.60 19.97 -12.01
CA GLU A 97 7.92 20.59 -12.11
C GLU A 97 8.86 19.94 -11.08
N VAL A 98 9.25 18.68 -11.33
CA VAL A 98 10.06 17.87 -10.43
C VAL A 98 11.38 17.46 -11.06
N VAL A 99 12.42 17.37 -10.22
CA VAL A 99 13.69 16.77 -10.58
C VAL A 99 13.72 15.34 -10.06
N LEU A 100 13.83 14.36 -10.95
CA LEU A 100 13.86 12.94 -10.61
C LEU A 100 15.29 12.43 -10.52
N HIS A 101 15.67 11.93 -9.34
CA HIS A 101 16.97 11.31 -9.09
C HIS A 101 16.81 9.79 -9.03
N LEU A 102 17.17 9.10 -10.11
CA LEU A 102 17.14 7.63 -10.18
C LEU A 102 18.44 7.00 -9.66
N HIS A 103 18.32 5.76 -9.18
CA HIS A 103 19.43 4.97 -8.63
C HIS A 103 20.16 5.68 -7.49
N GLU A 104 19.45 6.47 -6.68
CA GLU A 104 20.00 7.28 -5.60
C GLU A 104 19.13 7.09 -4.37
N GLU A 105 19.75 6.69 -3.26
CA GLU A 105 19.06 6.43 -1.99
C GLU A 105 19.48 7.50 -0.98
N ILE A 106 18.58 7.82 -0.05
CA ILE A 106 18.85 8.77 1.04
C ILE A 106 19.31 7.97 2.26
N GLU A 107 20.50 8.29 2.77
CA GLU A 107 21.10 7.66 3.95
C GLU A 107 20.76 8.41 5.23
N SER A 108 20.64 9.74 5.17
CA SER A 108 20.31 10.54 6.34
C SER A 108 19.44 11.75 6.03
N ILE A 109 18.66 12.15 7.02
CA ILE A 109 17.81 13.35 7.00
C ILE A 109 18.06 14.13 8.30
N SER A 110 18.65 15.32 8.17
CA SER A 110 19.02 16.17 9.31
C SER A 110 18.29 17.51 9.27
N TYR A 111 17.78 17.98 10.40
CA TYR A 111 17.14 19.30 10.51
C TYR A 111 18.13 20.34 11.04
N LEU A 112 18.49 21.32 10.21
CA LEU A 112 19.52 22.31 10.51
C LEU A 112 19.00 23.58 11.21
N GLY A 113 17.70 23.61 11.56
CA GLY A 113 17.05 24.72 12.27
C GLY A 113 16.02 25.46 11.42
N ASP A 114 16.23 25.54 10.11
CA ASP A 114 15.36 26.19 9.12
C ASP A 114 15.01 25.26 7.94
N VAL A 115 15.95 24.41 7.53
CA VAL A 115 15.81 23.44 6.43
C VAL A 115 16.20 22.03 6.87
N TYR A 116 15.72 21.06 6.11
CA TYR A 116 16.20 19.68 6.13
C TYR A 116 17.34 19.53 5.12
N GLU A 117 18.41 18.87 5.53
CA GLU A 117 19.48 18.36 4.67
C GLU A 117 19.28 16.85 4.47
N LEU A 118 19.18 16.43 3.21
CA LEU A 118 19.06 15.03 2.80
C LEU A 118 20.37 14.58 2.17
N ASN A 119 21.06 13.65 2.81
CA ASN A 119 22.32 13.09 2.31
C ASN A 119 22.08 11.76 1.61
N SER A 120 22.65 11.62 0.41
CA SER A 120 22.48 10.45 -0.44
C SER A 120 23.68 9.51 -0.44
N THR A 121 23.44 8.25 -0.79
CA THR A 121 24.48 7.22 -1.02
C THR A 121 25.50 7.60 -2.11
N LYS A 122 25.19 8.63 -2.93
CA LYS A 122 26.10 9.18 -3.95
C LYS A 122 26.95 10.34 -3.45
N GLY A 123 26.92 10.65 -2.15
CA GLY A 123 27.67 11.76 -1.55
C GLY A 123 27.13 13.15 -1.94
N LYS A 124 25.88 13.23 -2.42
CA LYS A 124 25.20 14.50 -2.66
C LYS A 124 24.31 14.87 -1.48
N SER A 125 24.18 16.17 -1.24
CA SER A 125 23.31 16.76 -0.22
C SER A 125 22.28 17.66 -0.87
N TYR A 126 21.04 17.57 -0.41
CA TYR A 126 19.92 18.37 -0.89
C TYR A 126 19.24 19.09 0.28
N ASN A 127 19.01 20.40 0.12
CA ASN A 127 18.32 21.19 1.14
C ASN A 127 16.87 21.43 0.74
N CYS A 128 15.94 21.22 1.67
CA CYS A 128 14.52 21.50 1.47
C CYS A 128 13.82 21.99 2.74
N GLN A 129 12.74 22.75 2.60
CA GLN A 129 11.93 23.22 3.73
C GLN A 129 10.96 22.15 4.25
N VAL A 130 10.60 21.19 3.39
CA VAL A 130 9.62 20.14 3.65
C VAL A 130 10.18 18.82 3.11
N ALA A 131 10.12 17.78 3.92
CA ALA A 131 10.51 16.42 3.54
C ALA A 131 9.33 15.47 3.70
N VAL A 132 9.05 14.67 2.68
CA VAL A 132 8.00 13.64 2.71
C VAL A 132 8.64 12.29 2.44
N VAL A 133 8.57 11.40 3.40
CA VAL A 133 9.10 10.05 3.33
C VAL A 133 8.00 9.09 2.89
N ALA A 134 8.24 8.38 1.79
CA ALA A 134 7.35 7.37 1.21
C ALA A 134 8.00 5.98 1.09
N THR A 135 9.21 5.83 1.62
CA THR A 135 9.91 4.55 1.69
C THR A 135 9.54 3.82 2.98
N PRO A 136 9.48 2.47 3.00
CA PRO A 136 9.22 1.73 4.23
C PRO A 136 10.38 1.91 5.22
N LEU A 137 10.16 2.75 6.23
CA LEU A 137 11.16 3.03 7.28
C LEU A 137 11.48 1.83 8.18
N ASP A 138 10.69 0.76 8.07
CA ASP A 138 10.87 -0.47 8.83
C ASP A 138 11.95 -1.40 8.25
N GLU A 139 12.33 -1.22 6.98
CA GLU A 139 13.30 -2.07 6.28
C GLU A 139 14.61 -1.35 5.95
N LEU A 140 14.61 -0.02 6.00
CA LEU A 140 15.75 0.81 5.64
C LEU A 140 16.34 1.50 6.85
N ASN A 141 17.67 1.57 6.88
CA ASN A 141 18.42 2.22 7.95
C ASN A 141 18.71 3.68 7.60
N ILE A 142 17.67 4.51 7.49
CA ILE A 142 17.84 5.96 7.32
C ILE A 142 18.12 6.59 8.68
N ILE A 143 19.18 7.38 8.76
CA ILE A 143 19.57 8.09 9.99
C ILE A 143 18.83 9.43 10.05
N PHE A 144 18.11 9.68 11.15
CA PHE A 144 17.42 10.94 11.39
C PHE A 144 18.13 11.74 12.49
N ASP A 145 18.32 13.03 12.25
CA ASP A 145 18.83 13.97 13.26
C ASP A 145 17.95 15.24 13.31
N PRO A 146 17.17 15.48 14.37
CA PRO A 146 17.02 14.64 15.57
C PRO A 146 16.40 13.28 15.27
N ALA A 147 16.68 12.30 16.13
CA ALA A 147 16.11 10.96 16.02
C ALA A 147 14.58 10.98 16.08
N ILE A 148 13.94 10.18 15.22
CA ILE A 148 12.49 9.96 15.20
C ILE A 148 12.14 8.63 15.89
N SER A 149 10.87 8.47 16.27
CA SER A 149 10.35 7.22 16.81
C SER A 149 9.12 6.79 16.04
N ILE A 150 9.17 5.58 15.48
CA ILE A 150 8.04 4.93 14.81
C ILE A 150 7.79 3.56 15.45
N PRO A 151 6.53 3.11 15.56
CA PRO A 151 6.24 1.75 15.99
C PRO A 151 6.89 0.74 15.03
N PRO A 152 7.50 -0.34 15.53
CA PRO A 152 8.06 -1.36 14.65
C PRO A 152 6.95 -2.05 13.87
N ARG A 153 7.19 -2.28 12.59
CA ARG A 153 6.28 -3.00 11.71
C ARG A 153 7.04 -4.05 10.92
N LYS A 154 6.45 -5.23 10.78
CA LYS A 154 6.99 -6.29 9.92
C LYS A 154 6.30 -6.22 8.57
N LEU A 155 7.04 -6.23 7.47
CA LEU A 155 6.46 -6.35 6.13
C LEU A 155 6.28 -7.82 5.73
N GLN A 156 5.19 -8.08 5.04
CA GLN A 156 4.90 -9.30 4.30
C GLN A 156 5.54 -9.17 2.91
N HIS A 157 6.52 -10.02 2.65
CA HIS A 157 7.09 -10.15 1.32
C HIS A 157 6.19 -10.98 0.41
N THR A 158 6.01 -10.51 -0.81
CA THR A 158 5.34 -11.24 -1.88
C THR A 158 6.37 -11.52 -2.97
N TYR A 159 6.66 -12.80 -3.18
CA TYR A 159 7.48 -13.26 -4.28
C TYR A 159 6.59 -13.42 -5.51
N ALA A 160 6.73 -12.52 -6.46
CA ALA A 160 6.07 -12.55 -7.74
C ALA A 160 6.95 -13.26 -8.76
N THR A 161 6.56 -14.47 -9.15
CA THR A 161 7.21 -15.24 -10.21
C THR A 161 6.36 -15.16 -11.47
N PHE A 162 6.91 -14.57 -12.53
CA PHE A 162 6.30 -14.53 -13.85
C PHE A 162 6.93 -15.61 -14.70
N VAL A 163 6.10 -16.47 -15.30
CA VAL A 163 6.57 -17.58 -16.14
C VAL A 163 5.86 -17.51 -17.47
N ARG A 164 6.61 -17.48 -18.58
CA ARG A 164 6.06 -17.74 -19.90
C ARG A 164 6.21 -19.23 -20.22
N GLY A 165 5.12 -19.90 -20.57
CA GLY A 165 5.16 -21.34 -20.84
C GLY A 165 3.80 -22.00 -20.88
N LEU A 166 3.80 -23.32 -20.63
CA LEU A 166 2.61 -24.16 -20.50
C LEU A 166 2.63 -24.85 -19.15
N LEU A 167 1.51 -24.81 -18.42
CA LEU A 167 1.37 -25.56 -17.18
C LEU A 167 1.47 -27.07 -17.42
N ASN A 168 1.72 -27.82 -16.36
CA ASN A 168 1.68 -29.28 -16.38
C ASN A 168 0.34 -29.74 -15.77
N PRO A 169 -0.64 -30.24 -16.56
CA PRO A 169 -1.93 -30.68 -16.03
C PRO A 169 -1.81 -31.72 -14.91
N ALA A 170 -0.81 -32.61 -15.01
CA ALA A 170 -0.58 -33.66 -14.02
C ALA A 170 -0.23 -33.10 -12.64
N TYR A 171 0.43 -31.94 -12.56
CA TYR A 171 0.71 -31.26 -11.28
C TYR A 171 -0.59 -30.88 -10.55
N PHE A 172 -1.61 -30.49 -11.32
CA PHE A 172 -2.93 -30.10 -10.79
C PHE A 172 -3.89 -31.28 -10.64
N GLY A 173 -3.46 -32.50 -10.97
CA GLY A 173 -4.32 -33.68 -11.00
C GLY A 173 -5.39 -33.62 -12.10
N LEU A 174 -5.10 -32.93 -13.21
CA LEU A 174 -6.00 -32.74 -14.34
C LEU A 174 -5.44 -33.41 -15.59
N ASP A 175 -6.32 -33.78 -16.53
CA ASP A 175 -5.95 -34.51 -17.74
C ASP A 175 -5.50 -33.58 -18.88
N SER A 176 -6.03 -32.35 -18.94
CA SER A 176 -5.75 -31.41 -20.01
C SER A 176 -5.43 -29.99 -19.53
N LEU A 177 -4.71 -29.23 -20.36
CA LEU A 177 -4.39 -27.82 -20.11
C LEU A 177 -5.65 -26.94 -20.02
N SER A 178 -6.69 -27.26 -20.79
CA SER A 178 -7.95 -26.52 -20.82
C SER A 178 -8.80 -26.69 -19.56
N ASP A 179 -8.53 -27.72 -18.76
CA ASP A 179 -9.25 -27.96 -17.50
C ASP A 179 -8.70 -27.11 -16.35
N ILE A 180 -7.50 -26.55 -16.52
CA ILE A 180 -6.88 -25.68 -15.52
C ILE A 180 -7.59 -24.32 -15.57
N PRO A 181 -8.16 -23.83 -14.45
CA PRO A 181 -8.83 -22.55 -14.42
C PRO A 181 -7.84 -21.39 -14.62
N GLU A 182 -8.34 -20.25 -15.10
CA GLU A 182 -7.53 -19.03 -15.31
C GLU A 182 -6.88 -18.49 -14.02
N LEU A 183 -7.47 -18.82 -12.88
CA LEU A 183 -6.99 -18.50 -11.53
C LEU A 183 -7.05 -19.75 -10.66
N VAL A 184 -5.89 -20.16 -10.15
CA VAL A 184 -5.75 -21.15 -9.07
C VAL A 184 -5.44 -20.37 -7.80
N GLY A 185 -6.36 -20.40 -6.84
CA GLY A 185 -6.17 -19.83 -5.50
C GLY A 185 -6.03 -20.93 -4.46
N THR A 186 -5.25 -20.69 -3.41
CA THR A 186 -4.94 -21.67 -2.36
C THR A 186 -5.38 -21.17 -1.00
N THR A 187 -5.51 -22.09 -0.03
CA THR A 187 -5.55 -21.74 1.39
C THR A 187 -4.17 -21.94 2.02
N GLU A 188 -3.92 -21.29 3.16
CA GLU A 188 -2.64 -21.42 3.87
C GLU A 188 -2.51 -22.80 4.50
N THR A 189 -1.77 -23.69 3.84
CA THR A 189 -1.33 -24.99 4.36
C THR A 189 0.17 -25.12 4.18
N ALA A 190 0.83 -25.88 5.06
CA ALA A 190 2.29 -26.04 5.03
C ALA A 190 2.80 -26.68 3.73
N ASP A 191 1.94 -27.46 3.07
CA ASP A 191 2.29 -28.26 1.88
C ASP A 191 2.12 -27.49 0.57
N VAL A 192 1.53 -26.29 0.59
CA VAL A 192 1.22 -25.53 -0.63
C VAL A 192 2.16 -24.32 -0.76
N PRO A 193 3.11 -24.36 -1.71
CA PRO A 193 4.24 -23.42 -1.77
C PRO A 193 3.91 -22.06 -2.39
N PHE A 194 2.72 -21.89 -2.94
CA PHE A 194 2.26 -20.63 -3.55
C PHE A 194 0.91 -20.20 -3.01
N SER A 195 0.59 -18.92 -3.16
CA SER A 195 -0.69 -18.30 -2.84
C SER A 195 -1.66 -18.41 -4.02
N SER A 196 -1.19 -18.11 -5.23
CA SER A 196 -1.98 -18.23 -6.45
C SER A 196 -1.15 -18.37 -7.72
N ILE A 197 -1.79 -18.91 -8.76
CA ILE A 197 -1.32 -18.91 -10.14
C ILE A 197 -2.44 -18.29 -10.99
N SER A 198 -2.12 -17.29 -11.81
CA SER A 198 -3.08 -16.59 -12.66
C SER A 198 -2.52 -16.34 -14.05
N ILE A 199 -3.38 -16.34 -15.07
CA ILE A 199 -2.99 -15.96 -16.43
C ILE A 199 -2.92 -14.43 -16.52
N LEU A 200 -1.75 -13.92 -16.91
CA LEU A 200 -1.53 -12.49 -17.17
C LEU A 200 -1.78 -12.13 -18.63
N LYS A 201 -1.36 -13.00 -19.55
CA LYS A 201 -1.48 -12.77 -20.99
C LYS A 201 -1.47 -14.08 -21.76
N GLN A 202 -2.37 -14.18 -22.73
CA GLN A 202 -2.36 -15.24 -23.73
C GLN A 202 -1.49 -14.84 -24.93
N HIS A 203 -0.70 -15.79 -25.43
CA HIS A 203 0.04 -15.69 -26.68
C HIS A 203 -0.47 -16.78 -27.64
N GLU A 204 0.05 -16.80 -28.87
CA GLU A 204 -0.39 -17.74 -29.92
C GLU A 204 -0.18 -19.22 -29.54
N LYS A 205 0.89 -19.53 -28.78
CA LYS A 205 1.32 -20.90 -28.48
C LYS A 205 1.43 -21.22 -26.99
N ASP A 206 1.42 -20.20 -26.14
CA ASP A 206 1.69 -20.30 -24.71
C ASP A 206 1.03 -19.16 -23.94
N MET A 207 1.24 -19.13 -22.63
CA MET A 207 0.68 -18.14 -21.73
C MET A 207 1.79 -17.53 -20.87
N THR A 208 1.60 -16.29 -20.44
CA THR A 208 2.34 -15.71 -19.32
C THR A 208 1.51 -15.86 -18.07
N TYR A 209 2.07 -16.53 -17.07
CA TYR A 209 1.49 -16.73 -15.75
C TYR A 209 2.16 -15.82 -14.74
N LYS A 210 1.37 -15.39 -13.75
CA LYS A 210 1.83 -14.71 -12.55
C LYS A 210 1.53 -15.60 -11.35
N ILE A 211 2.58 -15.91 -10.60
CA ILE A 211 2.54 -16.74 -9.41
C ILE A 211 2.94 -15.88 -8.23
N PHE A 212 2.10 -15.87 -7.19
CA PHE A 212 2.46 -15.25 -5.91
C PHE A 212 2.77 -16.32 -4.88
N SER A 213 3.83 -16.12 -4.10
CA SER A 213 4.22 -17.00 -2.99
C SER A 213 4.81 -16.17 -1.84
N CYS A 214 4.81 -16.74 -0.63
CA CYS A 214 5.42 -16.11 0.55
C CYS A 214 6.93 -16.35 0.63
N GLU A 215 7.45 -17.29 -0.15
CA GLU A 215 8.88 -17.63 -0.24
C GLU A 215 9.31 -17.77 -1.71
N PRO A 216 10.61 -17.65 -2.04
CA PRO A 216 11.10 -17.87 -3.40
C PRO A 216 10.77 -19.28 -3.90
N LEU A 217 10.18 -19.38 -5.08
CA LEU A 217 9.93 -20.68 -5.71
C LEU A 217 11.23 -21.29 -6.24
N ALA A 218 11.54 -22.49 -5.78
CA ALA A 218 12.65 -23.28 -6.30
C ALA A 218 12.40 -23.70 -7.76
N ASP A 219 13.47 -23.77 -8.56
CA ASP A 219 13.32 -24.12 -9.98
C ASP A 219 12.80 -25.55 -10.18
N ALA A 220 13.13 -26.48 -9.28
CA ALA A 220 12.58 -27.84 -9.30
C ALA A 220 11.04 -27.84 -9.23
N LEU A 221 10.47 -27.05 -8.31
CA LEU A 221 9.02 -26.90 -8.21
C LEU A 221 8.43 -26.25 -9.47
N LEU A 222 9.14 -25.31 -10.09
CA LEU A 222 8.70 -24.73 -11.36
C LEU A 222 8.75 -25.73 -12.52
N GLU A 223 9.69 -26.69 -12.54
CA GLU A 223 9.66 -27.80 -13.50
C GLU A 223 8.48 -28.76 -13.25
N ASP A 224 8.05 -28.91 -11.99
CA ASP A 224 6.86 -29.69 -11.68
C ASP A 224 5.59 -28.99 -12.17
N ILE A 225 5.47 -27.67 -11.92
CA ILE A 225 4.30 -26.85 -12.27
C ILE A 225 4.18 -26.64 -13.78
N PHE A 226 5.29 -26.56 -14.53
CA PHE A 226 5.31 -26.24 -15.95
C PHE A 226 5.84 -27.39 -16.81
N SER A 227 5.07 -27.78 -17.82
CA SER A 227 5.54 -28.75 -18.83
C SER A 227 6.51 -28.11 -19.82
N VAL A 228 6.37 -26.81 -20.06
CA VAL A 228 7.26 -26.00 -20.90
C VAL A 228 7.52 -24.68 -20.21
N ARG A 229 8.79 -24.30 -20.07
CA ARG A 229 9.22 -23.01 -19.51
C ARG A 229 10.11 -22.26 -20.50
N VAL A 230 9.62 -21.12 -20.98
CA VAL A 230 10.32 -20.27 -21.97
C VAL A 230 11.12 -19.18 -21.27
N GLU A 231 10.50 -18.49 -20.31
CA GLU A 231 11.10 -17.37 -19.60
C GLU A 231 10.60 -17.37 -18.15
N THR A 232 11.45 -16.93 -17.22
CA THR A 232 11.09 -16.79 -15.82
C THR A 232 11.70 -15.52 -15.24
N ILE A 233 10.85 -14.69 -14.65
CA ILE A 233 11.23 -13.47 -13.94
C ILE A 233 10.75 -13.60 -12.50
N LYS A 234 11.64 -13.42 -11.53
CA LYS A 234 11.31 -13.47 -10.10
C LYS A 234 11.54 -12.10 -9.50
N ILE A 235 10.54 -11.58 -8.78
CA ILE A 235 10.62 -10.29 -8.10
C ILE A 235 10.17 -10.47 -6.66
N ASN A 236 10.93 -9.90 -5.73
CA ASN A 236 10.56 -9.83 -4.32
C ASN A 236 10.08 -8.41 -4.01
N TRP A 237 8.85 -8.30 -3.49
CA TRP A 237 8.30 -7.03 -3.03
C TRP A 237 8.03 -7.13 -1.54
N ALA A 238 8.53 -6.16 -0.75
CA ALA A 238 8.00 -5.89 0.57
C ALA A 238 6.63 -5.23 0.42
N ALA A 239 5.64 -6.04 0.08
CA ALA A 239 4.43 -5.57 -0.58
C ALA A 239 3.50 -4.84 0.40
N TYR A 240 3.37 -5.37 1.62
CA TYR A 240 2.36 -4.92 2.57
C TYR A 240 2.85 -5.08 4.02
N PRO A 241 2.34 -4.32 4.98
CA PRO A 241 2.48 -4.66 6.39
C PRO A 241 1.87 -6.02 6.71
N HIS A 242 2.45 -6.71 7.69
CA HIS A 242 1.72 -7.73 8.44
C HIS A 242 0.63 -7.04 9.26
N TYR A 243 -0.63 -7.27 8.89
CA TYR A 243 -1.76 -6.67 9.58
C TYR A 243 -2.11 -7.48 10.81
N GLN A 244 -2.18 -6.81 11.96
CA GLN A 244 -2.55 -7.40 13.22
C GLN A 244 -3.43 -6.44 14.02
N ALA A 245 -4.69 -6.80 14.18
CA ALA A 245 -5.60 -6.04 15.03
C ALA A 245 -5.26 -6.22 16.53
N PRO A 246 -5.22 -5.14 17.33
CA PRO A 246 -5.40 -3.74 16.92
C PRO A 246 -4.17 -3.14 16.25
N GLU A 247 -4.38 -2.46 15.13
CA GLU A 247 -3.31 -1.79 14.39
C GLU A 247 -2.71 -0.61 15.17
N THR A 248 -1.38 -0.48 15.10
CA THR A 248 -0.64 0.65 15.66
C THR A 248 -0.06 1.49 14.54
N TYR A 249 -0.29 2.79 14.57
CA TYR A 249 0.09 3.71 13.49
C TYR A 249 1.31 4.54 13.85
N ALA A 250 2.22 4.70 12.89
CA ALA A 250 3.22 5.75 12.96
C ALA A 250 2.56 7.13 12.85
N PRO A 251 3.17 8.19 13.40
CA PRO A 251 2.66 9.53 13.20
C PRO A 251 2.90 10.00 11.74
N PHE A 252 1.92 10.71 11.16
CA PHE A 252 2.08 11.33 9.84
C PHE A 252 3.08 12.49 9.83
N ILE A 253 3.34 13.11 10.98
CA ILE A 253 4.36 14.14 11.19
C ILE A 253 5.38 13.57 12.18
N LEU A 254 6.60 13.32 11.73
CA LEU A 254 7.60 12.55 12.48
C LEU A 254 8.31 13.39 13.55
N ASP A 255 8.49 14.69 13.32
CA ASP A 255 9.31 15.57 14.16
C ASP A 255 8.55 16.80 14.71
N GLY A 256 7.23 16.80 14.54
CA GLY A 256 6.33 17.92 14.88
C GLY A 256 6.44 19.15 13.95
N LYS A 257 7.31 19.13 12.93
CA LYS A 257 7.57 20.24 12.00
C LYS A 257 7.05 19.91 10.60
N HIS A 258 7.95 19.70 9.63
CA HIS A 258 7.66 19.47 8.21
C HIS A 258 8.35 18.21 7.66
N LEU A 259 8.65 17.24 8.54
CA LEU A 259 9.04 15.88 8.17
C LEU A 259 7.80 14.98 8.25
N TYR A 260 7.32 14.54 7.09
CA TYR A 260 6.09 13.75 6.96
C TYR A 260 6.37 12.30 6.58
N TYR A 261 5.56 11.38 7.07
CA TYR A 261 5.60 9.97 6.68
C TYR A 261 4.27 9.55 6.06
N VAL A 262 4.23 9.44 4.73
CA VAL A 262 2.97 9.15 4.02
C VAL A 262 2.55 7.68 4.20
N ASN A 263 3.52 6.77 4.29
CA ASN A 263 3.26 5.33 4.48
C ASN A 263 2.79 4.97 5.91
N ALA A 264 2.68 5.94 6.81
CA ALA A 264 1.98 5.76 8.08
C ALA A 264 0.54 5.23 7.88
N PHE A 265 -0.09 5.51 6.74
CA PHE A 265 -1.43 5.02 6.41
C PHE A 265 -1.46 3.51 6.11
N GLU A 266 -0.34 2.89 5.73
CA GLU A 266 -0.33 1.51 5.21
C GLU A 266 -0.79 0.45 6.23
N ASN A 267 -0.71 0.73 7.54
CA ASN A 267 -1.30 -0.13 8.58
C ASN A 267 -2.83 -0.24 8.51
N ALA A 268 -3.50 0.70 7.83
CA ALA A 268 -4.93 0.65 7.60
C ALA A 268 -5.27 -0.34 6.48
N ALA A 269 -4.63 -0.12 5.32
CA ALA A 269 -4.65 -0.94 4.12
C ALA A 269 -3.69 -0.34 3.08
N SER A 270 -3.12 -1.20 2.23
CA SER A 270 -2.09 -0.81 1.27
C SER A 270 -2.55 -1.09 -0.16
N THR A 271 -2.97 -0.03 -0.85
CA THR A 271 -3.35 -0.05 -2.27
C THR A 271 -2.93 1.25 -2.94
N MET A 272 -2.91 1.31 -4.27
CA MET A 272 -2.59 2.55 -5.00
C MET A 272 -3.56 3.68 -4.63
N GLU A 273 -4.83 3.36 -4.40
CA GLU A 273 -5.86 4.30 -3.98
C GLU A 273 -5.61 4.84 -2.57
N THR A 274 -5.24 3.98 -1.61
CA THR A 274 -4.94 4.44 -0.26
C THR A 274 -3.67 5.29 -0.22
N SER A 275 -2.64 4.93 -1.00
CA SER A 275 -1.45 5.75 -1.16
C SER A 275 -1.75 7.12 -1.78
N ALA A 276 -2.63 7.18 -2.80
CA ALA A 276 -3.05 8.44 -3.42
C ALA A 276 -3.82 9.34 -2.43
N VAL A 277 -4.76 8.76 -1.67
CA VAL A 277 -5.51 9.49 -0.63
C VAL A 277 -4.58 9.99 0.48
N ALA A 278 -3.63 9.16 0.93
CA ALA A 278 -2.63 9.57 1.93
C ALA A 278 -1.77 10.72 1.40
N ALA A 279 -1.28 10.63 0.17
CA ALA A 279 -0.46 11.67 -0.46
C ALA A 279 -1.22 12.99 -0.63
N GLU A 280 -2.48 12.96 -1.07
CA GLU A 280 -3.31 14.17 -1.17
C GLU A 280 -3.50 14.84 0.21
N ASN A 281 -3.77 14.04 1.24
CA ASN A 281 -3.93 14.56 2.60
C ASN A 281 -2.62 15.17 3.15
N ILE A 282 -1.47 14.56 2.88
CA ILE A 282 -0.16 15.14 3.24
C ILE A 282 0.08 16.45 2.50
N ALA A 283 -0.20 16.53 1.20
CA ALA A 283 -0.07 17.77 0.43
C ALA A 283 -0.95 18.90 1.00
N ARG A 284 -2.21 18.59 1.34
CA ARG A 284 -3.14 19.55 1.98
C ARG A 284 -2.64 19.98 3.36
N LEU A 285 -2.09 19.05 4.14
CA LEU A 285 -1.53 19.33 5.46
C LEU A 285 -0.30 20.25 5.38
N ILE A 286 0.58 20.03 4.39
CA ILE A 286 1.73 20.90 4.11
C ILE A 286 1.23 22.33 3.81
N LEU A 287 0.31 22.48 2.85
CA LEU A 287 -0.23 23.78 2.46
C LEU A 287 -0.87 24.54 3.64
N SER A 288 -1.65 23.83 4.45
CA SER A 288 -2.29 24.40 5.64
C SER A 288 -1.27 24.94 6.64
N ARG A 289 -0.23 24.15 6.95
CA ARG A 289 0.79 24.52 7.94
C ARG A 289 1.71 25.64 7.46
N LEU A 290 2.09 25.65 6.18
CA LEU A 290 2.86 26.74 5.58
C LEU A 290 2.05 28.04 5.57
N SER A 291 0.75 27.98 5.24
CA SER A 291 -0.12 29.16 5.23
C SER A 291 -0.30 29.75 6.63
N GLN A 292 -0.39 28.90 7.67
CA GLN A 292 -0.44 29.35 9.06
C GLN A 292 0.87 30.04 9.48
N GLN A 293 2.04 29.52 9.11
CA GLN A 293 3.32 30.17 9.38
C GLN A 293 3.42 31.57 8.73
N VAL A 294 2.92 31.73 7.50
CA VAL A 294 2.86 33.04 6.84
C VAL A 294 1.90 33.99 7.57
N HIS A 295 0.75 33.50 8.04
CA HIS A 295 -0.16 34.31 8.85
C HIS A 295 0.46 34.73 10.19
N TYR A 296 1.15 33.84 10.91
CA TYR A 296 1.86 34.20 12.15
C TYR A 296 3.03 35.16 11.91
N SER A 297 3.77 34.99 10.81
CA SER A 297 4.88 35.90 10.46
C SER A 297 4.37 37.29 10.05
N SER A 298 3.23 37.36 9.37
CA SER A 298 2.61 38.62 8.95
C SER A 298 1.86 39.34 10.07
N THR A 299 1.28 38.64 11.05
CA THR A 299 0.71 39.26 12.26
C THR A 299 1.79 39.73 13.23
N ASN A 300 2.92 39.02 13.35
CA ASN A 300 4.08 39.47 14.11
C ASN A 300 4.82 40.64 13.45
N LEU A 301 4.72 40.82 12.12
CA LEU A 301 5.21 42.04 11.47
C LEU A 301 4.28 43.24 11.72
N LYS A 302 2.98 43.01 11.95
CA LYS A 302 2.00 44.07 12.25
C LYS A 302 1.97 44.51 13.72
N SER A 303 2.71 43.85 14.62
CA SER A 303 2.77 44.24 16.05
C SER A 303 3.89 45.24 16.39
N PHE A 304 4.65 45.72 15.40
CA PHE A 304 5.64 46.80 15.55
C PHE A 304 5.23 48.09 14.84
N THR A 305 4.02 48.57 15.10
CA THR A 305 3.70 50.00 15.00
C THR A 305 2.73 50.35 16.11
N SER A 306 3.23 50.99 17.17
CA SER A 306 2.41 51.72 18.12
C SER A 306 1.83 52.95 17.42
N ASP A 307 0.51 53.09 17.38
CA ASP A 307 -0.05 54.32 17.91
C ASP A 307 -1.51 54.20 18.35
N SER A 308 -1.79 54.94 19.41
CA SER A 308 -3.02 54.96 20.17
C SER A 308 -4.19 55.61 19.42
N SER A 309 -5.35 54.96 19.41
CA SER A 309 -6.63 55.64 19.63
C SER A 309 -7.79 54.66 19.81
N LYS A 310 -8.48 54.83 20.94
CA LYS A 310 -9.76 54.23 21.33
C LYS A 310 -10.82 54.33 20.22
N LEU A 311 -11.68 53.31 20.07
CA LEU A 311 -13.14 53.46 20.13
C LEU A 311 -13.87 52.11 20.09
N HIS A 312 -14.86 52.00 20.98
CA HIS A 312 -15.87 50.96 21.11
C HIS A 312 -16.69 50.74 19.82
N VAL A 313 -17.24 49.54 19.61
CA VAL A 313 -18.68 49.18 19.76
C VAL A 313 -18.95 47.81 19.12
N GLU A 314 -19.85 47.08 19.77
CA GLU A 314 -20.48 45.80 19.43
C GLU A 314 -21.08 45.72 18.01
N LEU A 315 -20.90 44.56 17.36
CA LEU A 315 -21.92 43.72 16.70
C LEU A 315 -21.27 42.47 16.12
#